data_AF-A0A9D4HL60-F1
#
_entry.id   AF-A0A9D4HL60-F1
#
_cell.length_a   1.000
_cell.length_b   1.000
_cell.length_c   1.000
_cell.angle_alpha   90.00
_cell.angle_beta   90.00
_cell.angle_gamma   90.00
#
_symmetry.space_group_name_H-M   'P 1'
#
loop_
_entity.id
_entity.type
_entity.pdbx_description
1 polymer ?
#
loop_
_entity_poly.entity_id
_entity_poly.type
_entity_poly.pdbx_seq_one_letter_code
_entity_poly.pdbx_strand_id
1 'polypeptide(L)'
;MIRGSYSKLSLQDLSKRVINLHNDALPEFTKLCKIGLCIAVTSVECERSFSVQNRIKSKYRCSLKAESLNVLINIQMSKIDVESFEPEKAVRLWDSKKRRRKARLFQDYKPKC
;
A
#
# COMPACT_ATOMS: atom_id res chain seq x y z
N MET A 1 -32.92 8.63 -25.30
CA MET A 1 -33.55 7.64 -24.41
C MET A 1 -32.61 6.47 -24.24
N ILE A 2 -32.18 6.15 -23.01
CA ILE A 2 -31.26 5.06 -22.73
C ILE A 2 -31.97 3.74 -23.06
N ARG A 3 -31.53 3.04 -24.11
CA ARG A 3 -32.08 1.75 -24.53
C ARG A 3 -31.21 0.61 -24.00
N GLY A 4 -31.82 -0.40 -23.38
CA GLY A 4 -31.14 -1.59 -22.89
C GLY A 4 -31.78 -2.16 -21.61
N SER A 5 -31.63 -3.47 -21.41
CA SER A 5 -32.00 -4.13 -20.16
C SER A 5 -30.81 -4.10 -19.19
N TYR A 6 -31.02 -3.56 -17.98
CA TYR A 6 -29.98 -3.37 -16.96
C TYR A 6 -30.26 -4.16 -15.67
N SER A 7 -31.44 -4.76 -15.52
CA SER A 7 -31.91 -5.39 -14.28
C SER A 7 -31.15 -6.65 -13.88
N LYS A 8 -30.40 -7.26 -14.79
CA LYS A 8 -29.63 -8.50 -14.57
C LYS A 8 -28.11 -8.30 -14.64
N LEU A 9 -27.64 -7.06 -14.75
CA LEU A 9 -26.21 -6.77 -14.88
C LEU A 9 -25.55 -6.68 -13.51
N SER A 10 -24.34 -7.25 -13.40
CA SER A 10 -23.48 -6.98 -12.25
C SER A 10 -23.12 -5.48 -12.21
N LEU A 11 -22.78 -4.97 -11.03
CA LEU A 11 -22.33 -3.58 -10.89
C LEU A 11 -21.15 -3.27 -11.82
N GLN A 12 -20.26 -4.25 -12.04
CA GLN A 12 -19.11 -4.09 -12.93
C GLN A 12 -19.54 -3.95 -14.39
N ASP A 13 -20.45 -4.81 -14.85
CA ASP A 13 -20.91 -4.81 -16.24
C ASP A 13 -21.80 -3.61 -16.54
N LEU A 14 -22.64 -3.21 -15.58
CA LEU A 14 -23.41 -1.98 -15.65
C LEU A 14 -22.48 -0.77 -15.75
N SER A 15 -21.48 -0.68 -14.86
CA SER A 15 -20.53 0.43 -14.84
C SER A 15 -19.74 0.53 -16.14
N LYS A 16 -19.21 -0.60 -16.66
CA LYS A 16 -18.53 -0.64 -17.96
C LYS A 16 -19.42 -0.15 -19.09
N ARG A 17 -20.69 -0.59 -19.11
CA ARG A 17 -21.64 -0.24 -20.16
C ARG A 17 -22.04 1.24 -20.12
N VAL A 18 -22.24 1.80 -18.93
CA VAL A 18 -22.51 3.23 -18.71
C VAL A 18 -21.32 4.07 -19.16
N ILE A 19 -20.11 3.68 -18.75
CA ILE A 19 -18.87 4.38 -19.11
C ILE A 19 -18.66 4.39 -20.64
N ASN A 20 -18.96 3.29 -21.32
CA ASN A 20 -18.66 3.16 -22.75
C ASN A 20 -19.77 3.68 -23.68
N LEU A 21 -21.05 3.57 -23.29
CA LEU A 21 -22.18 3.88 -24.17
C LEU A 21 -22.92 5.18 -23.83
N HIS A 22 -22.80 5.65 -22.58
CA HIS A 22 -23.59 6.78 -22.08
C HIS A 22 -22.73 7.88 -21.46
N ASN A 23 -21.43 7.94 -21.80
CA ASN A 23 -20.54 8.95 -21.23
C ASN A 23 -20.97 10.37 -21.57
N ASP A 24 -21.38 10.60 -22.82
CA ASP A 24 -21.81 11.91 -23.31
C ASP A 24 -23.18 12.31 -22.76
N ALA A 25 -24.07 11.32 -22.54
CA ALA A 25 -25.42 11.55 -22.08
C ALA A 25 -25.52 11.68 -20.54
N LEU A 26 -24.64 11.00 -19.80
CA LEU A 26 -24.66 10.92 -18.33
C LEU A 26 -23.23 11.03 -17.75
N PRO A 27 -22.59 12.22 -17.86
CA PRO A 27 -21.20 12.39 -17.42
C PRO A 27 -21.02 12.21 -15.90
N GLU A 28 -21.94 12.71 -15.08
CA GLU A 28 -21.84 12.58 -13.61
C GLU A 28 -22.05 11.15 -13.13
N PHE A 29 -23.01 10.43 -13.71
CA PHE A 29 -23.21 9.02 -13.39
C PHE A 29 -22.02 8.17 -13.84
N THR A 30 -21.41 8.52 -14.98
CA THR A 30 -20.17 7.88 -15.44
C THR A 30 -19.02 8.09 -14.45
N LYS A 31 -18.85 9.29 -13.90
CA LYS A 31 -17.86 9.55 -12.84
C LYS A 31 -18.12 8.68 -11.61
N LEU A 32 -19.37 8.59 -11.18
CA LEU A 32 -19.75 7.74 -10.04
C LEU A 32 -19.41 6.27 -10.28
N CYS A 33 -19.73 5.73 -11.47
CA CYS A 33 -19.36 4.36 -11.85
C CYS A 33 -17.84 4.14 -11.80
N LYS A 34 -17.04 5.10 -12.29
CA LYS A 34 -15.57 5.02 -12.22
C LYS A 34 -15.06 5.01 -10.78
N ILE A 35 -15.63 5.86 -9.90
CA ILE A 35 -15.28 5.89 -8.48
C ILE A 35 -15.63 4.57 -7.81
N GLY A 36 -16.85 4.05 -8.03
CA GLY A 36 -17.30 2.78 -7.46
C GLY A 36 -16.41 1.60 -7.87
N LEU A 37 -16.01 1.55 -9.14
CA LEU A 37 -15.05 0.55 -9.63
C LEU A 37 -13.67 0.70 -8.98
N CYS A 38 -13.19 1.93 -8.82
CA CYS A 38 -11.91 2.20 -8.16
C CYS A 38 -11.93 1.76 -6.68
N ILE A 39 -13.00 2.06 -5.96
CA ILE A 39 -13.21 1.61 -4.58
C ILE A 39 -13.20 0.09 -4.52
N ALA A 40 -13.91 -0.60 -5.42
CA ALA A 40 -13.96 -2.05 -5.44
C ALA A 40 -12.58 -2.71 -5.67
N VAL A 41 -11.71 -2.08 -6.46
CA VAL A 41 -10.33 -2.57 -6.67
C VAL A 41 -9.44 -2.27 -5.47
N THR A 42 -9.52 -1.05 -4.93
CA THR A 42 -8.65 -0.60 -3.84
C THR A 42 -9.03 -1.21 -2.49
N SER A 43 -10.32 -1.51 -2.25
CA SER A 43 -10.79 -2.11 -1.00
C SER A 43 -10.18 -3.49 -0.75
N VAL A 44 -10.02 -4.29 -1.81
CA VAL A 44 -9.41 -5.63 -1.71
C VAL A 44 -7.96 -5.55 -1.23
N GLU A 45 -7.17 -4.60 -1.77
CA GLU A 45 -5.78 -4.39 -1.34
C GLU A 45 -5.70 -3.87 0.10
N CYS A 46 -6.66 -3.03 0.52
CA CYS A 46 -6.78 -2.57 1.91
C CYS A 46 -7.10 -3.72 2.87
N GLU A 47 -8.08 -4.57 2.55
CA GLU A 47 -8.42 -5.76 3.36
C GLU A 47 -7.23 -6.70 3.53
N ARG A 48 -6.49 -6.93 2.43
CA ARG A 48 -5.25 -7.70 2.47
C ARG A 48 -4.20 -7.06 3.38
N SER A 49 -4.03 -5.74 3.28
CA SER A 49 -3.09 -4.98 4.13
C SER A 49 -3.47 -5.03 5.61
N PHE A 50 -4.76 -4.97 5.95
CA PHE A 50 -5.25 -5.14 7.32
C PHE A 50 -5.03 -6.57 7.84
N SER A 51 -5.25 -7.58 7.01
CA SER A 51 -4.95 -8.97 7.37
C SER A 51 -3.46 -9.17 7.68
N VAL A 52 -2.57 -8.59 6.85
CA VAL A 52 -1.12 -8.58 7.10
C VAL A 52 -0.78 -7.81 8.37
N GLN A 53 -1.41 -6.65 8.61
CA GLN A 53 -1.23 -5.88 9.83
C GLN A 53 -1.57 -6.71 11.08
N ASN A 54 -2.70 -7.44 11.07
CA ASN A 54 -3.13 -8.30 12.17
C ASN A 54 -2.16 -9.45 12.42
N ARG A 55 -1.53 -10.00 11.37
CA ARG A 55 -0.47 -11.00 11.53
C ARG A 55 0.80 -10.43 12.15
N ILE A 56 1.17 -9.19 11.80
CA ILE A 56 2.37 -8.51 12.34
C ILE A 56 2.15 -8.08 13.79
N LYS A 57 0.98 -7.48 14.09
CA LYS A 57 0.58 -7.08 15.44
C LYS A 57 -0.02 -8.28 16.19
N SER A 58 0.85 -9.14 16.69
CA SER A 58 0.46 -10.20 17.63
C SER A 58 0.32 -9.65 19.06
N LYS A 59 -0.26 -10.44 19.96
CA LYS A 59 -0.42 -10.12 21.40
C LYS A 59 0.86 -9.58 22.07
N TYR A 60 2.03 -10.03 21.62
CA TYR A 60 3.34 -9.64 22.15
C TYR A 60 4.04 -8.52 21.36
N ARG A 61 3.48 -8.11 20.20
CA ARG A 61 4.03 -7.08 19.30
C ARG A 61 3.11 -5.86 19.14
N CYS A 62 2.28 -5.57 20.15
CA CYS A 62 1.32 -4.46 20.11
C CYS A 62 1.97 -3.07 20.15
N SER A 63 3.20 -2.94 20.66
CA SER A 63 3.91 -1.65 20.85
C SER A 63 4.68 -1.16 19.62
N LEU A 64 4.47 -1.76 18.45
CA LEU A 64 5.19 -1.37 17.25
C LEU A 64 4.75 0.02 16.77
N LYS A 65 5.74 0.90 16.56
CA LYS A 65 5.52 2.24 15.98
C LYS A 65 4.89 2.14 14.58
N ALA A 66 4.09 3.13 14.22
CA ALA A 66 3.38 3.16 12.94
C ALA A 66 4.35 3.12 11.74
N GLU A 67 5.49 3.80 11.83
CA GLU A 67 6.49 3.82 10.77
C GLU A 67 7.10 2.44 10.55
N SER A 68 7.49 1.76 11.63
CA SER A 68 8.02 0.40 11.58
C SER A 68 6.96 -0.60 11.08
N LEU A 69 5.71 -0.43 11.49
CA LEU A 69 4.60 -1.27 11.06
C LEU A 69 4.37 -1.14 9.55
N ASN A 70 4.34 0.08 9.02
CA ASN A 70 4.16 0.34 7.59
C ASN A 70 5.29 -0.28 6.76
N VAL A 71 6.54 -0.19 7.23
CA VAL A 71 7.67 -0.85 6.56
C VAL A 71 7.48 -2.37 6.52
N LEU A 72 7.06 -3.00 7.63
CA LEU A 72 6.84 -4.45 7.67
C LEU A 72 5.66 -4.89 6.79
N ILE A 73 4.56 -4.13 6.80
CA ILE A 73 3.41 -4.37 5.90
C ILE A 73 3.88 -4.29 4.45
N ASN A 74 4.62 -3.24 4.08
CA ASN A 74 5.12 -3.07 2.71
C ASN A 74 6.05 -4.21 2.29
N ILE A 75 6.92 -4.69 3.19
CA ILE A 75 7.78 -5.85 2.92
C ILE A 75 6.94 -7.11 2.67
N GLN A 76 5.92 -7.38 3.50
CA GLN A 76 5.05 -8.54 3.35
C GLN A 76 4.10 -8.46 2.13
N MET A 77 3.71 -7.25 1.74
CA MET A 77 2.85 -7.00 0.58
C MET A 77 3.63 -6.93 -0.74
N SER A 78 4.95 -6.72 -0.68
CA SER A 78 5.81 -6.71 -1.85
C SER A 78 5.85 -8.10 -2.50
N LYS A 79 5.74 -8.13 -3.83
CA LYS A 79 5.82 -9.36 -4.62
C LYS A 79 7.25 -9.76 -4.99
N ILE A 80 8.25 -9.09 -4.42
CA ILE A 80 9.65 -9.40 -4.67
C ILE A 80 9.98 -10.68 -3.94
N ASP A 81 10.36 -11.70 -4.71
CA ASP A 81 10.78 -12.97 -4.14
C ASP A 81 12.12 -12.81 -3.42
N VAL A 82 12.32 -13.59 -2.35
CA VAL A 82 13.54 -13.50 -1.53
C VAL A 82 14.78 -13.80 -2.37
N GLU A 83 14.68 -14.71 -3.34
CA GLU A 83 15.79 -15.05 -4.25
C GLU A 83 16.16 -13.91 -5.21
N SER A 84 15.20 -13.05 -5.54
CA SER A 84 15.41 -11.89 -6.41
C SER A 84 15.90 -10.64 -5.65
N PHE A 85 15.94 -10.71 -4.32
CA PHE A 85 16.37 -9.58 -3.50
C PHE A 85 17.90 -9.45 -3.54
N GLU A 86 18.40 -8.30 -3.99
CA GLU A 86 19.84 -7.99 -3.99
C GLU A 86 20.29 -7.41 -2.63
N PRO A 87 20.89 -8.20 -1.71
CA PRO A 87 21.22 -7.75 -0.37
C PRO A 87 22.27 -6.62 -0.36
N GLU A 88 23.17 -6.61 -1.34
CA GLU A 88 24.25 -5.62 -1.38
C GLU A 88 23.75 -4.18 -1.48
N LYS A 89 22.65 -3.95 -2.22
CA LYS A 89 22.03 -2.62 -2.32
C LYS A 89 21.55 -2.13 -0.96
N ALA A 90 20.94 -3.01 -0.17
CA ALA A 90 20.49 -2.70 1.18
C ALA A 90 21.67 -2.45 2.14
N VAL A 91 22.75 -3.24 2.03
CA VAL A 91 23.97 -3.04 2.84
C VAL A 91 24.63 -1.70 2.52
N ARG A 92 24.80 -1.35 1.23
CA ARG A 92 25.34 -0.05 0.82
C ARG A 92 24.48 1.11 1.33
N LEU A 93 23.15 0.99 1.24
CA LEU A 93 22.23 1.99 1.79
C LEU A 93 22.36 2.13 3.31
N TRP A 94 22.45 1.01 4.03
CA TRP A 94 22.64 1.02 5.48
C TRP A 94 23.97 1.68 5.89
N ASP A 95 25.06 1.36 5.19
CA ASP A 95 26.37 1.95 5.44
C ASP A 95 26.38 3.47 5.14
N SER A 96 25.74 3.90 4.06
CA SER A 96 25.61 5.34 3.75
C SER A 96 24.87 6.12 4.85
N LYS A 97 23.87 5.52 5.50
CA LYS A 97 23.14 6.11 6.63
C LYS A 97 23.97 6.17 7.91
N LYS A 98 25.03 5.36 8.02
CA LYS A 98 25.94 5.26 9.18
C LYS A 98 26.84 6.49 9.34
N ARG A 99 27.04 7.30 8.28
CA ARG A 99 27.80 8.56 8.37
C ARG A 99 27.23 9.56 9.39
N ARG A 100 25.92 9.50 9.72
CA ARG A 100 25.34 10.28 10.84
C ARG A 100 25.68 9.76 12.24
N ARG A 101 26.07 8.48 12.39
CA ARG A 101 26.40 7.87 13.69
C ARG A 101 27.87 8.05 14.10
N LYS A 102 28.80 8.20 13.15
CA LYS A 102 30.22 8.44 13.49
C LYS A 102 30.40 9.71 14.33
N ALA A 103 29.59 10.76 14.11
CA ALA A 103 29.59 11.96 14.94
C ALA A 103 29.26 11.70 16.43
N ARG A 104 28.63 10.57 16.78
CA ARG A 104 28.32 10.19 18.17
C ARG A 104 29.29 9.16 18.77
N LEU A 105 30.07 8.48 17.94
CA LEU A 105 31.03 7.46 18.39
C LEU A 105 32.42 8.04 18.68
N PHE A 106 32.75 9.21 18.10
CA PHE A 106 33.93 9.99 18.47
C PHE A 106 33.59 11.08 19.48
N GLN A 107 32.75 10.77 20.47
CA GLN A 107 32.69 11.61 21.66
C GLN A 107 33.79 11.11 22.58
N ASP A 108 34.94 11.80 22.54
CA ASP A 108 36.11 11.47 23.37
C ASP A 108 35.66 11.27 24.82
N TYR A 109 35.94 10.09 25.36
CA TYR A 109 35.82 9.86 26.79
C TYR A 109 36.85 10.77 27.48
N LYS A 110 36.36 11.88 28.07
CA LYS A 110 37.15 12.65 29.04
C LYS A 110 36.97 12.02 30.42
N PRO A 111 37.99 11.39 30.99
CA PRO A 111 37.93 10.99 32.40
C PRO A 111 37.69 12.25 33.23
N LYS A 112 36.76 12.18 34.18
CA LYS A 112 36.55 13.26 35.15
C LYS A 112 37.75 13.25 36.09
N CYS A 113 38.52 14.33 36.08
CA CYS A 113 39.49 14.64 37.14
C CYS A 113 38.76 14.86 38.46
#